data_AF-A0A9F2R120-F1
#
_entry.id   AF-A0A9F2R120-F1
#
_cell.length_a   1.000
_cell.length_b   1.000
_cell.length_c   1.000
_cell.angle_alpha   90.00
_cell.angle_beta   90.00
_cell.angle_gamma   90.00
#
_symmetry.space_group_name_H-M   'P 1'
#
loop_
_entity.id
_entity.type
_entity.pdbx_description
1 polymer ?
#
loop_
_entity_poly.entity_id
_entity_poly.type
_entity_poly.pdbx_seq_one_letter_code
_entity_poly.pdbx_strand_id
1 'polypeptide(L)'
;MRTELKEELRQKNYDIKYGITAKLKKKAEEEEHQLLMAWNDAENKRLLERRMERLQKEELMAKARQLQYDQSQSALQEELLKKKEKEVLQLQEESKNFITLENLDQRIEECLNNTHNYNFAIDKEGRIVKRTAMP
;
A
#
# COMPACT_ATOMS: atom_id res chain seq x y z
N MET A 1 -56.73 40.84 49.36
CA MET A 1 -56.90 39.50 48.75
C MET A 1 -56.20 39.32 47.40
N ARG A 2 -56.73 39.81 46.25
CA ARG A 2 -56.12 39.52 44.92
C ARG A 2 -54.80 40.24 44.64
N THR A 3 -54.59 41.42 45.22
CA THR A 3 -53.37 42.23 45.08
C THR A 3 -52.21 41.67 45.89
N GLU A 4 -52.44 41.33 47.16
CA GLU A 4 -51.46 40.67 48.05
C GLU A 4 -50.95 39.37 47.45
N LEU A 5 -51.84 38.52 46.92
CA LEU A 5 -51.46 37.25 46.29
C LEU A 5 -50.56 37.46 45.06
N LYS A 6 -50.76 38.54 44.29
CA LYS A 6 -49.89 38.91 43.15
C LYS A 6 -48.52 39.42 43.61
N GLU A 7 -48.43 40.04 44.78
CA GLU A 7 -47.15 40.50 45.36
C GLU A 7 -46.36 39.32 45.91
N GLU A 8 -46.99 38.41 46.63
CA GLU A 8 -46.37 37.17 47.08
C GLU A 8 -45.85 36.31 45.92
N LEU A 9 -46.64 36.18 44.85
CA LEU A 9 -46.19 35.47 43.64
C LEU A 9 -45.00 36.16 42.97
N ARG A 10 -44.97 37.51 42.96
CA ARG A 10 -43.81 38.27 42.43
C ARG A 10 -42.58 38.06 43.29
N GLN A 11 -42.72 38.06 44.61
CA GLN A 11 -41.63 37.86 45.55
C GLN A 11 -41.09 36.43 45.48
N LYS A 12 -41.96 35.42 45.43
CA LYS A 12 -41.55 34.01 45.20
C LYS A 12 -40.84 33.84 43.86
N ASN A 13 -41.35 34.44 42.78
CA ASN A 13 -40.67 34.38 41.48
C ASN A 13 -39.31 35.09 41.49
N TYR A 14 -39.19 36.18 42.24
CA TYR A 14 -37.91 36.87 42.45
C TYR A 14 -36.94 36.01 43.25
N ASP A 15 -37.38 35.38 44.34
CA ASP A 15 -36.55 34.50 45.15
C ASP A 15 -36.14 33.21 44.42
N ILE A 16 -37.00 32.66 43.56
CA ILE A 16 -36.67 31.52 42.70
C ILE A 16 -35.61 31.91 41.65
N LYS A 17 -35.60 33.15 41.15
CA LYS A 17 -34.65 33.59 40.11
C LYS A 17 -33.37 34.19 40.67
N TYR A 18 -33.46 34.92 41.78
CA TYR A 18 -32.41 35.79 42.32
C TYR A 18 -32.17 35.60 43.82
N GLY A 19 -32.96 34.75 44.47
CA GLY A 19 -32.80 34.41 45.88
C GLY A 19 -31.51 33.64 46.14
N ILE A 20 -31.18 33.52 47.42
CA ILE A 20 -29.91 32.93 47.90
C ILE A 20 -29.81 31.46 47.47
N THR A 21 -30.92 30.72 47.51
CA THR A 21 -30.99 29.31 47.09
C THR A 21 -30.72 29.12 45.59
N ALA A 22 -31.23 30.00 44.73
CA ALA A 22 -30.98 29.97 43.30
C ALA A 22 -29.50 30.23 42.97
N LYS A 23 -28.89 31.20 43.67
CA LYS A 23 -27.45 31.49 43.53
C LYS A 23 -26.56 30.33 43.98
N LEU A 24 -26.91 29.67 45.09
CA LEU A 24 -26.19 28.50 45.59
C LEU A 24 -26.28 27.32 44.61
N LYS A 25 -27.47 27.05 44.05
CA LYS A 25 -27.64 26.00 43.03
C LYS A 25 -26.81 26.28 41.79
N LYS A 26 -26.88 27.51 41.26
CA LYS A 26 -26.07 27.89 40.09
C LYS A 26 -24.57 27.73 40.34
N LYS A 27 -24.10 28.05 41.56
CA LYS A 27 -22.70 27.87 41.93
C LYS A 27 -22.33 26.38 42.00
N ALA A 28 -23.19 25.54 42.58
CA ALA A 28 -22.98 24.09 42.63
C ALA A 28 -22.96 23.47 41.21
N GLU A 29 -23.86 23.89 40.32
CA GLU A 29 -23.89 23.45 38.92
C GLU A 29 -22.60 23.84 38.17
N GLU A 30 -22.07 25.04 38.40
CA GLU A 30 -20.80 25.49 37.82
C GLU A 30 -19.61 24.67 38.36
N GLU A 31 -19.59 24.39 39.67
CA GLU A 31 -18.57 23.56 40.31
C GLU A 31 -18.62 22.11 39.78
N GLU A 32 -19.81 21.52 39.65
CA GLU A 32 -20.00 20.19 39.05
C GLU A 32 -19.55 20.17 37.58
N HIS A 33 -19.91 21.19 36.81
CA HIS A 33 -19.48 21.33 35.43
C HIS A 33 -17.94 21.37 35.31
N GLN A 34 -17.27 22.16 36.17
CA GLN A 34 -15.81 22.22 36.20
C GLN A 34 -15.17 20.87 36.53
N LEU A 35 -15.74 20.11 37.47
CA LEU A 35 -15.26 18.76 37.80
C LEU A 35 -15.41 17.79 36.62
N LEU A 36 -16.55 17.84 35.92
CA LEU A 36 -16.79 17.00 34.74
C LEU A 36 -15.85 17.36 33.58
N MET A 37 -15.58 18.65 33.37
CA MET A 37 -14.61 19.09 32.35
C MET A 37 -13.20 18.60 32.70
N ALA A 38 -12.77 18.74 33.95
CA ALA A 38 -11.45 18.26 34.38
C ALA A 38 -11.32 16.73 34.21
N TRP A 39 -12.39 15.97 34.49
CA TRP A 39 -12.42 14.54 34.26
C TRP A 39 -12.34 14.17 32.77
N ASN A 40 -13.08 14.90 31.92
CA ASN A 40 -13.02 14.71 30.46
C ASN A 40 -11.61 14.97 29.92
N ASP A 41 -10.97 16.05 30.37
CA ASP A 41 -9.59 16.38 29.98
C ASP A 41 -8.59 15.30 30.40
N ALA A 42 -8.74 14.74 31.61
CA ALA A 42 -7.89 13.66 32.08
C ALA A 42 -8.05 12.38 31.25
N GLU A 43 -9.30 12.01 30.91
CA GLU A 43 -9.57 10.85 30.08
C GLU A 43 -9.08 11.05 28.63
N ASN A 44 -9.26 12.25 28.07
CA ASN A 44 -8.75 12.60 26.74
C ASN A 44 -7.21 12.48 26.68
N LYS A 45 -6.50 12.92 27.73
CA LYS A 45 -5.04 12.75 27.82
C LYS A 45 -4.64 11.27 27.82
N ARG A 46 -5.31 10.45 28.62
CA ARG A 46 -5.07 9.00 28.66
C ARG A 46 -5.29 8.33 27.30
N LEU A 47 -6.35 8.72 26.60
CA LEU A 47 -6.65 8.19 25.26
C LEU A 47 -5.64 8.67 24.21
N LEU A 48 -5.16 9.91 24.32
CA LEU A 48 -4.14 10.46 23.45
C LEU A 48 -2.83 9.67 23.57
N GLU A 49 -2.38 9.38 24.79
CA GLU A 49 -1.18 8.58 25.03
C GLU A 49 -1.28 7.20 24.37
N ARG A 50 -2.39 6.49 24.58
CA ARG A 50 -2.63 5.18 23.93
C ARG A 50 -2.67 5.30 22.40
N ARG A 51 -3.22 6.39 21.86
CA ARG A 51 -3.25 6.64 20.41
C ARG A 51 -1.84 6.85 19.86
N MET A 52 -1.00 7.59 20.58
CA MET A 52 0.38 7.85 20.21
C MET A 52 1.21 6.56 20.19
N GLU A 53 1.09 5.72 21.22
CA GLU A 53 1.75 4.40 21.26
C GLU A 53 1.33 3.51 20.09
N ARG A 54 0.03 3.46 19.78
CA ARG A 54 -0.47 2.71 18.63
C ARG A 54 0.11 3.23 17.32
N LEU A 55 0.11 4.55 17.13
CA LEU A 55 0.62 5.16 15.90
C LEU A 55 2.12 4.89 15.71
N GLN A 56 2.92 4.99 16.77
CA GLN A 56 4.34 4.64 16.73
C GLN A 56 4.55 3.19 16.32
N LYS A 57 3.76 2.25 16.86
CA LYS A 57 3.83 0.84 16.49
C LYS A 57 3.43 0.62 15.02
N GLU A 58 2.38 1.28 14.56
CA GLU A 58 1.93 1.23 13.17
C GLU A 58 2.98 1.78 12.20
N GLU A 59 3.63 2.90 12.54
CA GLU A 59 4.71 3.48 11.76
C GLU A 59 5.92 2.54 11.65
N LEU A 60 6.33 1.92 12.76
CA LEU A 60 7.42 0.95 12.75
C LEU A 60 7.09 -0.26 11.88
N MET A 61 5.87 -0.78 11.97
CA MET A 61 5.40 -1.87 11.11
C MET A 61 5.33 -1.47 9.64
N ALA A 62 4.86 -0.26 9.33
CA ALA A 62 4.80 0.26 7.97
C ALA A 62 6.21 0.39 7.37
N LYS A 63 7.16 0.95 8.12
CA LYS A 63 8.57 1.05 7.70
C LYS A 63 9.20 -0.32 7.46
N ALA A 64 8.94 -1.29 8.33
CA ALA A 64 9.44 -2.65 8.16
C ALA A 64 8.88 -3.32 6.89
N ARG A 65 7.57 -3.18 6.65
CA ARG A 65 6.93 -3.69 5.42
C ARG A 65 7.48 -3.03 4.16
N GLN A 66 7.70 -1.71 4.20
CA GLN A 66 8.27 -0.97 3.08
C GLN A 66 9.69 -1.46 2.78
N LEU A 67 10.55 -1.60 3.79
CA LEU A 67 11.90 -2.10 3.60
C LEU A 67 11.90 -3.52 2.99
N GLN A 68 11.03 -4.40 3.47
CA GLN A 68 10.91 -5.75 2.92
C GLN A 68 10.43 -5.74 1.47
N TYR A 69 9.47 -4.87 1.16
CA TYR A 69 8.98 -4.67 -0.20
C TYR A 69 10.10 -4.18 -1.12
N ASP A 70 10.83 -3.14 -0.72
CA ASP A 70 11.93 -2.56 -1.50
C ASP A 70 13.05 -3.58 -1.75
N GLN A 71 13.39 -4.39 -0.73
CA GLN A 71 14.34 -5.50 -0.88
C GLN A 71 13.86 -6.55 -1.90
N SER A 72 12.59 -6.95 -1.81
CA SER A 72 12.02 -7.94 -2.75
C SER A 72 11.98 -7.42 -4.19
N GLN A 73 11.65 -6.15 -4.38
CA GLN A 73 11.63 -5.51 -5.69
C GLN A 73 13.05 -5.40 -6.26
N SER A 74 14.02 -5.02 -5.44
CA SER A 74 15.43 -4.93 -5.84
C SER A 74 15.95 -6.30 -6.29
N ALA A 75 15.67 -7.36 -5.54
CA ALA A 75 16.07 -8.71 -5.90
C ALA A 75 15.42 -9.20 -7.22
N LEU A 76 14.13 -8.91 -7.41
CA LEU A 76 13.43 -9.24 -8.65
C LEU A 76 14.04 -8.48 -9.85
N GLN A 77 14.32 -7.20 -9.66
CA GLN A 77 14.91 -6.35 -10.69
C GLN A 77 16.33 -6.82 -11.07
N GLU A 78 17.14 -7.22 -10.09
CA GLU A 78 18.46 -7.82 -10.34
C GLU A 78 18.36 -9.12 -11.14
N GLU A 79 17.40 -9.99 -10.82
CA GLU A 79 17.20 -11.24 -11.56
C GLU A 79 16.78 -10.97 -13.02
N LEU A 80 15.85 -10.02 -13.21
CA LEU A 80 15.43 -9.59 -14.54
C LEU A 80 16.59 -8.99 -15.34
N LEU A 81 17.41 -8.14 -14.71
CA LEU A 81 18.56 -7.54 -15.35
C LEU A 81 19.56 -8.62 -15.80
N LYS A 82 19.88 -9.59 -14.93
CA LYS A 82 20.76 -10.72 -15.29
C LYS A 82 20.21 -11.56 -16.44
N LYS A 83 18.89 -11.79 -16.50
CA LYS A 83 18.26 -12.50 -17.63
C LYS A 83 18.40 -11.70 -18.92
N LYS A 84 18.15 -10.40 -18.88
CA LYS A 84 18.28 -9.51 -20.04
C LYS A 84 19.73 -9.38 -20.52
N GLU A 85 20.69 -9.30 -19.61
CA GLU A 85 22.11 -9.33 -19.95
C GLU A 85 22.49 -10.60 -20.70
N LYS A 86 22.02 -11.77 -20.24
CA LYS A 86 22.24 -13.05 -20.95
C LYS A 86 21.61 -13.06 -22.33
N GLU A 87 20.37 -12.58 -22.47
CA GLU A 87 19.70 -12.47 -23.79
C GLU A 87 20.50 -11.57 -24.74
N VAL A 88 21.01 -10.42 -24.26
CA VAL A 88 21.83 -9.52 -25.08
C VAL A 88 23.15 -10.17 -25.49
N LEU A 89 23.82 -10.89 -24.59
CA LEU A 89 25.05 -11.61 -24.92
C LEU A 89 24.81 -12.70 -25.98
N GLN A 90 23.72 -13.47 -25.84
CA GLN A 90 23.32 -14.47 -26.85
C GLN A 90 23.08 -13.80 -28.21
N LEU A 91 22.33 -12.70 -28.25
CA LEU A 91 22.09 -11.95 -29.48
C LEU A 91 23.38 -11.37 -30.08
N GLN A 92 24.34 -10.94 -29.25
CA GLN A 92 25.65 -10.50 -29.74
C GLN A 92 26.41 -11.64 -30.41
N GLU A 93 26.37 -12.85 -29.85
CA GLU A 93 26.98 -14.03 -30.47
C GLU A 93 26.28 -14.42 -31.78
N GLU A 94 24.94 -14.47 -31.78
CA GLU A 94 24.13 -14.77 -32.96
C GLU A 94 24.30 -13.73 -34.07
N SER A 95 24.46 -12.45 -33.70
CA SER A 95 24.62 -11.35 -34.67
C SER A 95 25.86 -11.49 -35.55
N LYS A 96 26.90 -12.19 -35.07
CA LYS A 96 28.09 -12.49 -35.86
C LYS A 96 27.78 -13.40 -37.05
N ASN A 97 26.70 -14.18 -36.97
CA ASN A 97 26.24 -15.07 -38.03
C ASN A 97 25.30 -14.38 -39.02
N PHE A 98 24.94 -13.11 -38.80
CA PHE A 98 24.05 -12.38 -39.71
C PHE A 98 24.70 -12.12 -41.07
N ILE A 99 23.85 -12.10 -42.09
CA ILE A 99 24.26 -11.79 -43.46
C ILE A 99 24.42 -10.28 -43.58
N THR A 100 25.63 -9.85 -43.92
CA THR A 100 26.00 -8.46 -44.22
C THR A 100 26.30 -8.34 -45.71
N LEU A 101 26.40 -7.11 -46.23
CA LEU A 101 26.72 -6.89 -47.66
C LEU A 101 28.06 -7.51 -48.07
N GLU A 102 29.00 -7.62 -47.15
CA GLU A 102 30.34 -8.16 -47.39
C GLU A 102 30.38 -9.68 -47.44
N ASN A 103 29.52 -10.38 -46.68
CA ASN A 103 29.48 -11.84 -46.61
C ASN A 103 28.37 -12.48 -47.48
N LEU A 104 27.62 -11.65 -48.22
CA LEU A 104 26.42 -12.05 -48.96
C LEU A 104 26.71 -13.15 -50.00
N ASP A 105 27.66 -12.92 -50.90
CA ASP A 105 27.96 -13.85 -51.99
C ASP A 105 28.48 -15.19 -51.47
N GLN A 106 29.31 -15.15 -50.43
CA GLN A 106 29.82 -16.36 -49.77
C GLN A 106 28.69 -17.19 -49.13
N ARG A 107 27.74 -16.53 -48.46
CA ARG A 107 26.59 -17.21 -47.84
C ARG A 107 25.63 -17.80 -48.86
N ILE A 108 25.44 -17.14 -50.02
CA ILE A 108 24.62 -17.67 -51.11
C ILE A 108 25.22 -18.99 -51.63
N GLU A 109 26.52 -19.01 -51.93
CA GLU A 109 27.20 -20.23 -52.38
C GLU A 109 27.15 -21.35 -51.33
N GLU A 110 27.36 -21.03 -50.05
CA GLU A 110 27.30 -22.00 -48.96
C GLU A 110 25.90 -22.63 -48.81
N CYS A 111 24.84 -21.82 -48.94
CA CYS A 111 23.45 -22.30 -48.90
C CYS A 111 23.04 -23.11 -50.14
N LEU A 112 23.59 -22.81 -51.33
CA LEU A 112 23.36 -23.61 -52.53
C LEU A 112 24.02 -25.00 -52.42
N ASN A 113 25.18 -25.06 -51.76
CA ASN A 113 25.94 -26.30 -51.57
C ASN A 113 25.43 -27.16 -50.39
N ASN A 114 24.72 -26.57 -49.42
CA ASN A 114 24.25 -27.27 -48.22
C ASN A 114 22.73 -27.12 -48.02
N THR A 115 21.98 -28.18 -48.36
CA THR A 115 20.52 -28.23 -48.19
C THR A 115 20.14 -28.64 -46.77
N HIS A 116 19.48 -27.75 -46.04
CA HIS A 116 18.95 -28.06 -44.71
C HIS A 116 17.52 -28.61 -44.79
N ASN A 117 17.31 -29.82 -44.24
CA ASN A 117 15.99 -30.46 -44.21
C ASN A 117 15.34 -30.32 -42.82
N TYR A 118 14.25 -29.57 -42.75
CA TYR A 118 13.45 -29.40 -41.53
C TYR A 118 12.30 -30.41 -41.39
N ASN A 119 12.17 -31.38 -42.31
CA ASN A 119 11.11 -32.38 -42.26
C ASN A 119 11.36 -33.38 -41.11
N PHE A 120 10.42 -33.45 -40.18
CA PHE A 120 10.36 -34.46 -39.15
C PHE A 120 8.94 -34.99 -39.00
N ALA A 121 8.81 -36.25 -38.59
CA ALA A 121 7.52 -36.84 -38.24
C ALA A 121 7.40 -36.93 -36.71
N ILE A 122 6.18 -36.95 -36.20
CA ILE A 122 5.88 -37.18 -34.78
C ILE A 122 4.99 -38.41 -34.69
N ASP A 123 5.30 -39.34 -33.78
CA ASP A 123 4.47 -40.52 -33.52
C ASP A 123 3.28 -40.20 -32.59
N LYS A 124 2.42 -41.19 -32.34
CA LYS A 124 1.26 -41.04 -31.44
C LYS A 124 1.66 -40.84 -29.97
N GLU A 125 2.93 -41.05 -29.63
CA GLU A 125 3.51 -40.94 -28.29
C GLU A 125 4.29 -39.63 -28.13
N GLY A 126 4.33 -38.78 -29.17
CA GLY A 126 5.00 -37.48 -29.16
C GLY A 126 6.50 -37.52 -29.45
N ARG A 127 7.07 -38.67 -29.85
CA ARG A 127 8.48 -38.79 -30.19
C ARG A 127 8.73 -38.29 -31.61
N ILE A 128 9.78 -37.48 -31.76
CA ILE A 128 10.19 -36.94 -33.05
C ILE A 128 11.05 -37.97 -33.79
N VAL A 129 10.58 -38.42 -34.94
CA VAL A 129 11.34 -39.26 -35.88
C VAL A 129 11.79 -38.39 -37.04
N LYS A 130 13.06 -37.98 -37.02
CA LYS A 130 13.67 -37.29 -38.16
C LYS A 130 13.90 -38.32 -39.27
N ARG A 131 13.27 -38.14 -40.43
CA ARG A 131 13.58 -38.94 -41.62
C ARG A 131 14.88 -38.41 -42.21
N THR A 132 16.01 -38.97 -41.79
CA THR A 132 17.26 -38.80 -42.54
C THR A 132 17.34 -39.89 -43.59
N ALA A 133 17.08 -39.56 -44.85
CA ALA A 133 17.52 -40.31 -46.03
C ALA A 133 17.32 -39.43 -47.27
N MET A 134 18.22 -39.23 -48.23
CA MET A 134 19.60 -39.59 -48.63
C MET A 134 19.88 -38.70 -49.88
N PRO A 135 21.01 -38.84 -50.61
CA PRO A 135 22.41 -38.62 -50.28
C PRO A 135 22.85 -37.14 -50.34
#